data_AF-A4J2M8-F1
#
_entry.id   AF-A4J2M8-F1
#
_cell.length_a   1.000
_cell.length_b   1.000
_cell.length_c   1.000
_cell.angle_alpha   90.00
_cell.angle_beta   90.00
_cell.angle_gamma   90.00
#
_symmetry.space_group_name_H-M   'P 1'
#
loop_
_entity.id
_entity.type
_entity.pdbx_description
1 polymer ?
#
loop_
_entity_poly.entity_id
_entity_poly.type
_entity_poly.pdbx_seq_one_letter_code
_entity_poly.pdbx_strand_id
1 'polypeptide(L)'
;MFYHSYKSLFKIKFKIYSIGKYQLARPIPLDTLGILIILALPSYLIAGPIAGAFGTNRVATAILVDFLLTSFAHKFDPQGRPFLEFVYDIFTFIFRPKKRDFYETVQTNRKHRLRWEALDLE
;
A
#
# COMPACT_ATOMS: atom_id res chain seq x y z
N MET A 1 -14.86 -1.30 -25.95
CA MET A 1 -14.52 -1.90 -24.65
C MET A 1 -13.13 -2.53 -24.79
N PHE A 2 -12.06 -1.81 -24.46
CA PHE A 2 -10.69 -2.30 -24.67
C PHE A 2 -10.27 -3.18 -23.48
N TYR A 3 -10.16 -4.48 -23.73
CA TYR A 3 -9.69 -5.47 -22.75
C TYR A 3 -8.23 -5.20 -22.36
N HIS A 4 -8.02 -4.59 -21.18
CA HIS A 4 -6.70 -4.34 -20.57
C HIS A 4 -6.14 -5.55 -19.80
N SER A 5 -6.77 -6.73 -19.89
CA SER A 5 -6.51 -7.86 -18.99
C SER A 5 -5.20 -8.62 -19.25
N TYR A 6 -4.63 -8.54 -20.46
CA TYR A 6 -3.48 -9.40 -20.82
C TYR A 6 -2.14 -8.92 -20.26
N LYS A 7 -1.98 -7.65 -19.88
CA LYS A 7 -0.71 -7.13 -19.36
C LYS A 7 -0.41 -7.58 -17.92
N SER A 8 -1.41 -7.96 -17.13
CA SER A 8 -1.16 -8.42 -15.74
C SER A 8 -0.63 -9.85 -15.67
N LEU A 9 -0.82 -10.66 -16.71
CA LEU A 9 -0.42 -12.07 -16.74
C LEU A 9 1.10 -12.27 -16.92
N PHE A 10 1.80 -11.31 -17.52
CA PHE A 10 3.24 -11.38 -17.80
C PHE A 10 4.09 -10.49 -16.90
N LYS A 11 3.71 -10.32 -15.62
CA LYS A 11 4.54 -9.57 -14.67
C LYS A 11 5.74 -10.41 -14.24
N ILE A 12 6.91 -10.04 -14.76
CA ILE A 12 8.21 -10.59 -14.38
C ILE A 12 8.48 -10.22 -12.93
N LYS A 13 8.49 -11.21 -12.03
CA LYS A 13 8.86 -11.04 -10.62
C LYS A 13 10.36 -11.29 -10.47
N PHE A 14 11.13 -10.21 -10.34
CA PHE A 14 12.58 -10.31 -10.12
C PHE A 14 12.87 -10.91 -8.74
N LYS A 15 13.70 -11.95 -8.73
CA LYS A 15 14.14 -12.65 -7.52
C LYS A 15 15.65 -12.87 -7.56
N ILE A 16 16.27 -12.76 -6.40
CA ILE A 16 17.69 -13.03 -6.20
C ILE A 16 17.82 -14.49 -5.76
N TYR A 17 18.50 -15.29 -6.59
CA TYR A 17 18.73 -16.72 -6.34
C TYR A 17 20.14 -17.01 -5.79
N SER A 18 21.10 -16.11 -6.03
CA SER A 18 22.48 -16.26 -5.56
C SER A 18 23.10 -14.90 -5.26
N ILE A 19 24.05 -14.89 -4.32
CA ILE A 19 24.89 -13.75 -4.00
C ILE A 19 26.34 -14.19 -4.14
N GLY A 20 27.00 -13.72 -5.20
CA GLY A 20 28.37 -14.14 -5.54
C GLY A 20 28.43 -15.63 -5.88
N LYS A 21 29.14 -16.41 -5.04
CA LYS A 21 29.31 -17.86 -5.21
C LYS A 21 28.29 -18.70 -4.44
N TYR A 22 27.48 -18.08 -3.58
CA TYR A 22 26.56 -18.78 -2.69
C TYR A 22 25.13 -18.74 -3.26
N GLN A 23 24.51 -19.92 -3.36
CA GLN A 23 23.10 -20.05 -3.69
C GLN A 23 22.26 -19.88 -2.42
N LEU A 24 21.21 -19.07 -2.53
CA LEU A 24 20.28 -18.85 -1.43
C LEU A 24 19.35 -20.07 -1.31
N ALA A 25 19.14 -20.57 -0.09
CA ALA A 25 18.20 -21.66 0.17
C ALA A 25 16.75 -21.28 -0.20
N ARG A 26 16.42 -19.98 -0.16
CA ARG A 26 15.16 -19.43 -0.65
C ARG A 26 15.42 -18.18 -1.48
N PRO A 27 14.77 -18.03 -2.65
CA PRO A 27 14.94 -16.84 -3.47
C PRO A 27 14.32 -15.63 -2.78
N ILE A 28 15.06 -14.52 -2.74
CA ILE A 28 14.60 -13.27 -2.13
C ILE A 28 14.00 -12.39 -3.24
N PRO A 29 12.71 -12.03 -3.20
CA PRO A 29 12.12 -11.09 -4.14
C PRO A 29 12.81 -9.73 -4.04
N LEU A 30 13.07 -9.09 -5.19
CA LEU A 30 13.65 -7.75 -5.22
C LEU A 30 12.72 -6.73 -4.55
N ASP A 31 11.40 -6.95 -4.64
CA ASP A 31 10.39 -6.17 -3.93
C ASP A 31 10.65 -6.11 -2.43
N THR A 32 11.07 -7.23 -1.81
CA THR A 32 11.35 -7.30 -0.38
C THR A 32 12.46 -6.35 0.04
N LEU A 33 13.49 -6.18 -0.80
CA LEU A 33 14.56 -5.22 -0.54
C LEU A 33 14.06 -3.78 -0.63
N GLY A 34 13.22 -3.47 -1.62
CA GLY A 34 12.63 -2.14 -1.72
C GLY A 34 11.72 -1.81 -0.54
N ILE A 35 10.94 -2.78 -0.06
CA ILE A 35 10.08 -2.62 1.12
C ILE A 35 10.91 -2.34 2.36
N LEU A 36 12.00 -3.07 2.57
CA LEU A 36 12.92 -2.89 3.69
C LEU A 36 13.50 -1.48 3.68
N ILE A 37 13.91 -0.97 2.51
CA ILE A 37 14.41 0.42 2.38
C ILE A 37 13.32 1.45 2.72
N ILE A 38 12.08 1.24 2.25
CA ILE A 38 10.96 2.17 2.51
C ILE A 38 10.57 2.15 3.99
N LEU A 39 10.57 0.98 4.62
CA LEU A 39 10.18 0.79 6.02
C LEU A 39 11.29 1.10 7.02
N ALA A 40 12.55 1.24 6.59
CA ALA A 40 13.67 1.59 7.46
C ALA A 40 13.46 2.90 8.25
N LEU A 41 12.83 3.90 7.65
CA LEU A 41 12.54 5.17 8.32
C LEU A 41 11.42 5.05 9.38
N PRO A 42 10.22 4.54 9.05
CA PRO A 42 9.17 4.35 10.05
C PRO A 42 9.58 3.34 11.14
N SER A 43 10.32 2.29 10.81
CA SER A 43 10.83 1.32 11.80
C SER A 43 11.81 1.97 12.79
N TYR A 44 12.68 2.87 12.34
CA TYR A 44 13.58 3.63 13.23
C TYR A 44 12.86 4.59 14.18
N LEU A 45 11.72 5.15 13.75
CA LEU A 45 10.87 5.98 14.60
C LEU A 45 10.18 5.13 15.68
N ILE A 46 9.61 3.99 15.29
CA ILE A 46 8.94 3.03 16.20
C ILE A 46 9.93 2.38 17.16
N ALA A 47 11.18 2.16 16.74
CA ALA A 47 12.21 1.55 17.56
C ALA A 47 12.66 2.43 18.74
N GLY A 48 12.46 3.75 18.68
CA GLY A 48 12.79 4.68 19.77
C GLY A 48 12.14 4.30 21.12
N PRO A 49 10.80 4.27 21.21
CA PRO A 49 10.11 3.88 22.45
C PRO A 49 10.40 2.44 22.86
N ILE A 50 10.53 1.51 21.91
CA ILE A 50 10.82 0.09 22.20
C ILE A 50 12.22 -0.06 22.80
N ALA A 51 13.22 0.56 22.17
CA ALA A 51 14.60 0.52 22.65
C ALA A 51 14.73 1.18 24.02
N GLY A 52 14.01 2.29 24.26
CA GLY A 52 13.94 2.95 25.55
C GLY A 52 13.30 2.09 26.65
N ALA A 53 12.24 1.34 26.33
CA ALA A 53 11.56 0.46 27.29
C ALA A 53 12.40 -0.75 27.70
N PHE A 54 13.19 -1.32 26.77
CA PHE A 54 14.00 -2.52 27.00
C PHE A 54 15.50 -2.25 27.22
N GLY A 55 15.94 -0.98 27.18
CA GLY A 55 17.35 -0.61 27.31
C GLY A 55 18.26 -1.17 26.20
N THR A 56 17.71 -1.40 25.00
CA THR A 56 18.45 -2.02 23.88
C THR A 56 19.01 -0.97 22.91
N ASN A 57 19.96 -1.38 22.05
CA ASN A 57 20.48 -0.50 21.02
C ASN A 57 19.39 -0.20 19.97
N ARG A 58 19.00 1.07 19.87
CA ARG A 58 17.98 1.57 18.94
C ARG A 58 18.16 1.10 17.50
N VAL A 59 19.39 1.05 16.99
CA VAL A 59 19.65 0.65 15.60
C VAL A 59 19.34 -0.83 15.39
N ALA A 60 19.77 -1.69 16.33
CA ALA A 60 19.47 -3.12 16.26
C ALA A 60 17.97 -3.39 16.38
N THR A 61 17.29 -2.67 17.27
CA THR A 61 15.84 -2.75 17.45
C THR A 61 15.10 -2.28 16.20
N ALA A 62 15.57 -1.22 15.54
CA ALA A 62 15.01 -0.73 14.27
C ALA A 62 15.11 -1.79 13.17
N ILE A 63 16.28 -2.41 13.00
CA ILE A 63 16.48 -3.48 12.02
C ILE A 63 15.52 -4.64 12.28
N LEU A 64 15.37 -5.08 13.53
CA LEU A 64 14.44 -6.16 13.88
C LEU A 64 12.98 -5.78 13.60
N VAL A 65 12.56 -4.58 13.99
CA VAL A 65 11.21 -4.06 13.71
C VAL A 65 10.96 -4.00 12.21
N ASP A 66 11.96 -3.57 11.44
CA ASP A 66 11.89 -3.48 9.98
C ASP A 66 11.72 -4.84 9.30
N PHE A 67 12.50 -5.84 9.73
CA PHE A 67 12.35 -7.22 9.25
C PHE A 67 10.97 -7.79 9.58
N LEU A 68 10.44 -7.51 10.77
CA LEU A 68 9.11 -7.94 11.17
C LEU A 68 8.03 -7.26 10.31
N LEU A 69 8.08 -5.95 10.17
CA LEU A 69 7.13 -5.19 9.35
C LEU A 69 7.17 -5.63 7.88
N THR A 70 8.37 -5.82 7.33
CA THR A 70 8.55 -6.32 5.96
C THR A 70 7.96 -7.72 5.80
N SER A 71 8.13 -8.59 6.80
CA SER A 71 7.54 -9.94 6.79
C SER A 71 6.02 -9.91 6.87
N PHE A 72 5.44 -9.00 7.67
CA PHE A 72 4.00 -8.78 7.73
C PHE A 72 3.45 -8.20 6.42
N ALA A 73 4.11 -7.20 5.86
CA ALA A 73 3.77 -6.60 4.57
C ALA A 73 3.76 -7.64 3.46
N HIS A 74 4.73 -8.56 3.46
CA HIS A 74 4.79 -9.63 2.46
C HIS A 74 3.69 -10.70 2.63
N LYS A 75 3.20 -10.93 3.85
CA LYS A 75 2.03 -11.81 4.09
C LYS A 75 0.72 -11.13 3.71
N PHE A 76 0.67 -9.81 3.78
CA PHE A 76 -0.48 -9.01 3.39
C PHE A 76 -0.48 -8.87 1.86
N ASP A 77 -0.94 -9.91 1.16
CA ASP A 77 -1.04 -9.94 -0.29
C ASP A 77 -2.51 -9.71 -0.75
N PRO A 78 -2.97 -8.46 -0.91
CA PRO A 78 -4.37 -8.21 -1.22
C PRO A 78 -4.77 -8.64 -2.64
N GLN A 79 -3.85 -8.84 -3.59
CA GLN A 79 -4.18 -9.13 -5.01
C GLN A 79 -3.10 -9.87 -5.84
N GLY A 80 -2.02 -10.39 -5.24
CA GLY A 80 -0.90 -11.03 -5.97
C GLY A 80 0.04 -10.05 -6.69
N ARG A 81 -0.14 -8.74 -6.45
CA ARG A 81 0.61 -7.63 -7.07
C ARG A 81 1.91 -7.36 -6.32
N PRO A 82 2.97 -6.88 -7.00
CA PRO A 82 4.16 -6.34 -6.36
C PRO A 82 3.79 -5.29 -5.30
N PHE A 83 4.24 -5.47 -4.06
CA PHE A 83 3.91 -4.54 -2.97
C PHE A 83 4.47 -3.14 -3.25
N LEU A 84 5.61 -3.02 -3.94
CA LEU A 84 6.17 -1.73 -4.33
C LEU A 84 5.26 -0.95 -5.27
N GLU A 85 4.59 -1.62 -6.22
CA GLU A 85 3.60 -0.97 -7.07
C GLU A 85 2.40 -0.49 -6.27
N PHE A 86 1.94 -1.29 -5.30
CA PHE A 86 0.85 -0.87 -4.40
C PHE A 86 1.22 0.36 -3.56
N VAL A 87 2.44 0.39 -3.01
CA VAL A 87 2.96 1.55 -2.29
C VAL A 87 3.04 2.77 -3.20
N TYR A 88 3.53 2.59 -4.43
CA TYR A 88 3.56 3.66 -5.43
C TYR A 88 2.17 4.18 -5.79
N ASP A 89 1.18 3.29 -5.95
CA ASP A 89 -0.21 3.67 -6.22
C ASP A 89 -0.81 4.45 -5.04
N ILE A 90 -0.50 4.07 -3.80
CA ILE A 90 -0.90 4.83 -2.59
C ILE A 90 -0.27 6.22 -2.59
N PHE A 91 1.05 6.30 -2.79
CA PHE A 91 1.73 7.59 -2.84
C PHE A 91 1.17 8.47 -3.95
N THR A 92 1.00 7.90 -5.15
CA THR A 92 0.37 8.58 -6.27
C THR A 92 -1.03 9.03 -5.91
N PHE A 93 -1.84 8.21 -5.25
CA PHE A 93 -3.19 8.57 -4.81
C PHE A 93 -3.21 9.72 -3.80
N ILE A 94 -2.30 9.70 -2.81
CA ILE A 94 -2.17 10.75 -1.78
C ILE A 94 -1.73 12.08 -2.40
N PHE A 95 -0.74 12.04 -3.30
CA PHE A 95 -0.19 13.24 -3.95
C PHE A 95 -0.93 13.64 -5.23
N ARG A 96 -1.86 12.84 -5.72
CA ARG A 96 -2.66 13.19 -6.90
C ARG A 96 -3.46 14.43 -6.54
N PRO A 97 -3.28 15.55 -7.28
CA PRO A 97 -4.10 16.72 -7.05
C PRO A 97 -5.55 16.29 -7.23
N LYS A 98 -6.34 16.47 -6.16
CA LYS A 98 -7.76 16.12 -6.16
C LYS A 98 -8.46 17.10 -7.08
N LYS A 99 -8.46 16.80 -8.39
CA LYS A 99 -9.29 17.48 -9.36
C LYS A 99 -10.73 17.16 -8.96
N ARG A 100 -11.34 18.09 -8.23
CA ARG A 100 -12.80 18.18 -8.18
C ARG A 100 -13.18 18.67 -9.57
N ASP A 101 -13.71 17.77 -10.39
CA ASP A 101 -14.46 18.19 -11.56
C ASP A 101 -15.72 18.90 -11.05
N PHE A 102 -15.60 20.21 -10.78
CA PHE A 102 -16.70 21.10 -10.46
C PHE A 102 -17.54 21.42 -11.71
N TYR A 103 -17.73 20.45 -12.61
CA TYR A 103 -18.61 20.61 -13.76
C TYR A 103 -20.08 20.38 -13.41
N GLU A 104 -20.37 19.82 -12.24
CA GLU A 104 -21.68 19.96 -11.63
C GLU A 104 -21.61 21.10 -10.61
N THR A 105 -22.15 22.25 -11.00
CA THR A 105 -22.62 23.26 -10.07
C THR A 105 -23.33 22.56 -8.93
N VAL A 106 -22.76 22.65 -7.73
CA VAL A 106 -23.44 22.30 -6.47
C VAL A 106 -24.76 23.05 -6.49
N GLN A 107 -25.85 22.36 -6.82
CA GLN A 107 -27.18 22.95 -6.70
C GLN A 107 -27.38 23.21 -5.22
N THR A 108 -27.23 24.48 -4.85
CA THR A 108 -27.48 24.98 -3.52
C THR A 108 -28.87 24.54 -3.09
N ASN A 109 -28.93 23.55 -2.18
CA ASN A 109 -30.08 23.17 -1.37
C ASN A 109 -31.46 23.59 -1.92
N ARG A 110 -31.97 22.88 -2.93
CA ARG A 110 -33.43 22.91 -3.17
C ARG A 110 -34.08 22.03 -2.12
N LYS A 111 -34.77 22.67 -1.17
CA LYS A 111 -35.73 22.01 -0.26
C LYS A 111 -36.76 21.28 -1.12
N HIS A 112 -36.57 20.00 -1.35
CA HIS A 112 -37.62 19.15 -1.89
C HIS A 112 -38.72 19.04 -0.82
N ARG A 113 -39.78 19.83 -0.99
CA ARG A 113 -41.06 19.59 -0.32
C ARG A 113 -41.62 18.30 -0.90
N LEU A 114 -41.50 17.21 -0.15
CA LEU A 114 -42.24 15.98 -0.40
C LEU A 114 -43.73 16.31 -0.25
N ARG A 115 -44.43 16.53 -1.37
CA ARG A 115 -45.88 16.44 -1.41
C ARG A 115 -46.22 14.96 -1.58
N TRP A 116 -46.69 14.37 -0.49
CA TRP A 116 -47.40 13.11 -0.52
C TRP A 116 -48.80 13.41 -1.03
N GLU A 117 -49.01 13.31 -2.33
CA GLU A 117 -50.36 13.15 -2.86
C GLU A 117 -50.67 11.65 -2.74
N ALA A 118 -51.51 11.32 -1.77
CA ALA A 118 -52.10 10.01 -1.64
C ALA A 118 -52.86 9.73 -2.94
N LEU A 119 -52.41 8.72 -3.67
CA LEU A 119 -53.13 8.17 -4.79
C LEU A 119 -54.28 7.35 -4.19
N ASP A 120 -55.41 8.02 -3.97
CA ASP A 120 -56.70 7.35 -3.83
C ASP A 120 -56.97 6.64 -5.17
N LEU A 121 -56.90 5.30 -5.12
CA LEU A 121 -57.32 4.42 -6.20
C LEU A 121 -58.85 4.35 -6.15
N GLU A 122 -59.52 5.08 -7.05
CA GLU A 122 -60.86 4.74 -7.53
C GLU A 122 -60.78 3.71 -8.66
#